data_AF-A0A2D3WRK4-F1
#
_entry.id   AF-A0A2D3WRK4-F1
#
_cell.length_a   1.000
_cell.length_b   1.000
_cell.length_c   1.000
_cell.angle_alpha   90.00
_cell.angle_beta   90.00
_cell.angle_gamma   90.00
#
_symmetry.space_group_name_H-M   'P 1'
#
loop_
_entity.id
_entity.type
_entity.pdbx_description
1 polymer ?
#
loop_
_entity_poly.entity_id
_entity_poly.type
_entity_poly.pdbx_seq_one_letter_code
_entity_poly.pdbx_strand_id
1 'polypeptide(L)'
;MIASNMDEAVDLMNEIAPEHFEVITMNAVDLLPKIQYAGAIFLRENTPEPIDDYMAGSNHTLPTGGTAKFYLPLSAENFLKKSSIISMGK
;
A
#
# COMPACT_ATOMS: atom_id res chain seq x y z
N MET A 1 5.84 18.90 -3.85
CA MET A 1 4.70 19.22 -4.75
C MET A 1 3.65 19.94 -3.92
N ILE A 2 2.90 20.86 -4.50
CA ILE A 2 1.82 21.58 -3.81
C ILE A 2 0.55 21.27 -4.58
N ALA A 3 -0.45 20.71 -3.92
CA ALA A 3 -1.77 20.44 -4.48
C ALA A 3 -2.74 21.55 -4.04
N SER A 4 -3.74 21.83 -4.89
CA SER A 4 -4.75 22.85 -4.63
C SER A 4 -5.77 22.41 -3.58
N ASN A 5 -5.98 21.10 -3.44
CA ASN A 5 -6.87 20.50 -2.46
C ASN A 5 -6.46 19.03 -2.17
N MET A 6 -7.18 18.38 -1.25
CA MET A 6 -6.87 17.02 -0.82
C MET A 6 -7.18 15.96 -1.88
N ASP A 7 -8.19 16.17 -2.73
CA ASP A 7 -8.51 15.22 -3.80
C ASP A 7 -7.39 15.19 -4.84
N GLU A 8 -6.88 16.36 -5.25
CA GLU A 8 -5.72 16.46 -6.13
C GLU A 8 -4.47 15.83 -5.51
N ALA A 9 -4.26 15.99 -4.20
CA ALA A 9 -3.14 15.36 -3.51
C ALA A 9 -3.26 13.82 -3.53
N VAL A 10 -4.45 13.27 -3.32
CA VAL A 10 -4.68 11.82 -3.37
C VAL A 10 -4.55 11.28 -4.79
N ASP A 11 -5.09 11.98 -5.79
CA ASP A 11 -4.96 11.61 -7.20
C ASP A 11 -3.50 11.54 -7.63
N LEU A 12 -2.71 12.53 -7.23
CA LEU A 12 -1.26 12.56 -7.47
C LEU A 12 -0.55 11.38 -6.79
N MET A 13 -0.92 11.02 -5.56
CA MET A 13 -0.33 9.86 -4.88
C MET A 13 -0.72 8.54 -5.55
N ASN A 14 -1.95 8.42 -6.05
CA ASN A 14 -2.37 7.27 -6.85
C ASN A 14 -1.59 7.19 -8.19
N GLU A 15 -1.24 8.32 -8.80
CA GLU A 15 -0.37 8.33 -9.97
C GLU A 15 1.05 7.85 -9.64
N ILE A 16 1.62 8.34 -8.53
CA ILE A 16 2.96 8.01 -8.08
C ILE A 16 3.07 6.56 -7.61
N ALA A 17 2.02 6.03 -6.98
CA ALA A 17 1.98 4.70 -6.36
C ALA A 17 3.19 4.46 -5.43
N PRO A 18 3.27 5.23 -4.33
CA PRO A 18 4.43 5.22 -3.43
C PRO A 18 4.66 3.85 -2.77
N GLU A 19 5.91 3.59 -2.42
CA GLU A 19 6.30 2.45 -1.57
C GLU A 19 5.70 2.63 -0.16
N HIS A 20 6.06 3.73 0.51
CA HIS A 20 5.54 4.13 1.81
C HIS A 20 4.68 5.39 1.68
N PHE A 21 3.45 5.37 2.17
CA PHE A 21 2.54 6.52 2.12
C PHE A 21 2.10 6.97 3.52
N GLU A 22 2.70 8.06 4.01
CA GLU A 22 2.29 8.70 5.26
C GLU A 22 1.16 9.73 5.04
N VAL A 23 0.00 9.47 5.64
CA VAL A 23 -1.18 10.33 5.59
C VAL A 23 -1.34 11.07 6.92
N ILE A 24 -0.72 12.24 7.01
CA ILE A 24 -0.72 13.09 8.19
C ILE A 24 -1.74 14.23 8.01
N THR A 25 -3.01 13.92 8.30
CA THR A 25 -4.13 14.88 8.24
C THR A 25 -5.09 14.66 9.41
N MET A 26 -5.96 15.63 9.71
CA MET A 26 -6.94 15.51 10.81
C MET A 26 -7.87 14.29 10.65
N ASN A 27 -8.26 13.98 9.42
CA ASN A 27 -9.22 12.92 9.09
C ASN A 27 -8.59 11.87 8.15
N ALA A 28 -7.39 11.38 8.48
CA ALA A 28 -6.62 10.47 7.62
C ALA A 28 -7.39 9.20 7.21
N VAL A 29 -8.25 8.68 8.10
CA VAL A 29 -9.07 7.48 7.84
C VAL A 29 -10.08 7.71 6.71
N ASP A 30 -10.61 8.93 6.58
CA ASP A 30 -11.62 9.28 5.57
C ASP A 30 -11.02 9.28 4.14
N LEU A 31 -9.69 9.33 4.03
CA LEU A 31 -8.97 9.30 2.76
C LEU A 31 -8.70 7.87 2.28
N LEU A 32 -8.69 6.87 3.17
CA LEU A 32 -8.39 5.47 2.82
C LEU A 32 -9.21 4.95 1.61
N PRO A 33 -10.53 5.20 1.50
CA PRO A 33 -11.31 4.70 0.36
C PRO A 33 -10.88 5.30 -0.99
N LYS A 34 -10.12 6.39 -1.00
CA LYS A 34 -9.62 7.07 -2.20
C LYS A 34 -8.20 6.62 -2.58
N ILE A 35 -7.48 5.95 -1.68
CA ILE A 35 -6.11 5.47 -1.94
C ILE A 35 -6.21 4.13 -2.67
N GLN A 36 -5.69 4.10 -3.90
CA GLN A 36 -5.71 2.92 -4.78
C GLN A 36 -4.39 2.16 -4.74
N TYR A 37 -3.26 2.87 -4.68
CA TYR A 37 -1.93 2.28 -4.83
C TYR A 37 -0.97 2.82 -3.78
N ALA A 38 -0.49 1.93 -2.91
CA ALA A 38 0.61 2.16 -1.99
C ALA A 38 1.17 0.79 -1.54
N GLY A 39 2.47 0.71 -1.25
CA GLY A 39 3.05 -0.50 -0.64
C GLY A 39 2.61 -0.66 0.82
N ALA A 40 2.81 0.39 1.62
CA ALA A 40 2.33 0.51 2.99
C ALA A 40 1.70 1.89 3.23
N ILE A 41 0.65 1.95 4.05
CA ILE A 41 -0.08 3.18 4.38
C ILE A 41 0.00 3.43 5.87
N PHE A 42 0.48 4.60 6.25
CA PHE A 42 0.69 5.04 7.62
C PHE A 42 -0.27 6.18 7.93
N LEU A 43 -0.95 6.11 9.07
CA LEU A 43 -2.05 7.02 9.39
C LEU A 43 -1.77 7.80 10.68
N ARG A 44 -1.82 9.13 10.58
CA ARG A 44 -1.63 10.08 11.68
C ARG A 44 -0.16 10.23 12.09
N GLU A 45 0.08 11.21 12.94
CA GLU A 45 1.41 11.65 13.39
C GLU A 45 2.20 10.64 14.22
N ASN A 46 1.55 9.64 14.82
CA ASN A 46 2.17 8.68 15.74
C ASN A 46 2.49 7.33 15.09
N THR A 47 2.43 7.23 13.77
CA THR A 47 2.79 6.03 13.01
C THR A 47 3.85 6.35 11.96
N PRO A 48 5.07 6.76 12.34
CA PRO A 48 6.12 7.02 11.36
C PRO A 48 6.57 5.71 10.71
N GLU A 49 7.07 5.80 9.48
CA GLU A 49 7.57 4.67 8.69
C GLU A 49 8.48 3.68 9.47
N PRO A 50 9.41 4.12 10.33
CA PRO A 50 10.27 3.21 11.07
C PRO A 50 9.54 2.24 12.02
N ILE A 51 8.29 2.53 12.41
CA ILE A 51 7.51 1.55 13.20
C ILE A 51 7.22 0.29 12.38
N ASP A 52 6.94 0.43 11.08
CA ASP A 52 6.66 -0.68 10.17
C ASP A 52 7.91 -1.51 9.87
N ASP A 53 9.02 -0.81 9.64
CA ASP A 53 10.33 -1.43 9.38
C ASP A 53 10.79 -2.40 10.47
N TYR A 54 10.50 -2.08 11.73
CA TYR A 54 11.14 -2.78 12.85
C TYR A 54 10.16 -3.47 13.80
N MET A 55 8.90 -3.02 13.90
CA MET A 55 8.05 -3.38 15.05
C MET A 55 6.60 -3.75 14.71
N ALA A 56 6.00 -3.21 13.65
CA ALA A 56 4.56 -3.36 13.39
C ALA A 56 4.15 -4.80 13.00
N GLY A 57 5.10 -5.60 12.48
CA GLY A 57 4.89 -7.00 12.10
C GLY A 57 4.40 -7.22 10.67
N SER A 58 4.18 -6.15 9.92
CA SER A 58 4.14 -6.10 8.46
C SER A 58 5.52 -6.43 7.85
N ASN A 59 5.58 -6.56 6.53
CA ASN A 59 6.83 -6.82 5.83
C ASN A 59 7.29 -5.56 5.09
N HIS A 60 8.48 -5.07 5.41
CA HIS A 60 9.05 -3.88 4.78
C HIS A 60 9.71 -4.12 3.41
N THR A 61 9.64 -5.35 2.88
CA THR A 61 9.99 -5.58 1.46
C THR A 61 8.78 -5.23 0.61
N LEU A 62 8.75 -3.97 0.15
CA LEU A 62 7.63 -3.36 -0.54
C LEU A 62 7.91 -3.09 -2.04
N PRO A 63 6.85 -2.89 -2.85
CA PRO A 63 6.99 -2.44 -4.24
C PRO A 63 7.53 -1.01 -4.33
N THR A 64 8.64 -0.82 -5.07
CA THR A 64 9.28 0.49 -5.30
C THR A 64 9.03 1.02 -6.71
N GLY A 65 9.39 2.27 -7.00
CA GLY A 65 9.40 2.81 -8.36
C GLY A 65 8.04 2.84 -9.05
N GLY A 66 6.95 3.05 -8.29
CA GLY A 66 5.58 3.07 -8.81
C GLY A 66 4.97 1.69 -9.07
N THR A 67 5.66 0.61 -8.68
CA THR A 67 5.20 -0.76 -8.94
C THR A 67 4.11 -1.25 -7.99
N ALA A 68 3.74 -0.47 -6.97
CA ALA A 68 2.58 -0.73 -6.11
C ALA A 68 1.24 -0.76 -6.90
N LYS A 69 1.24 -0.34 -8.17
CA LYS A 69 0.11 -0.52 -9.11
C LYS A 69 -0.18 -1.98 -9.46
N PHE A 70 0.80 -2.87 -9.35
CA PHE A 70 0.66 -4.25 -9.82
C PHE A 70 1.42 -5.30 -9.00
N TYR A 71 2.35 -4.90 -8.12
CA TYR A 71 2.96 -5.80 -7.15
C TYR A 71 2.38 -5.60 -5.75
N LEU A 72 2.38 -6.70 -4.99
CA LEU A 72 1.99 -6.73 -3.60
C LEU A 72 3.23 -6.69 -2.70
N PRO A 73 3.10 -6.20 -1.45
CA PRO A 73 4.08 -6.43 -0.40
C PRO A 73 4.47 -7.90 -0.27
N LEU A 74 5.71 -8.16 0.15
CA LEU A 74 6.15 -9.52 0.44
C LEU A 74 5.29 -10.13 1.55
N SER A 75 4.81 -11.35 1.33
CA SER A 75 3.99 -12.09 2.26
C SER A 75 4.35 -13.58 2.22
N ALA A 76 3.78 -14.36 3.14
CA ALA A 76 3.93 -15.81 3.12
C ALA A 76 3.47 -16.42 1.78
N GLU A 77 2.49 -15.82 1.09
CA GLU A 77 1.99 -16.33 -0.19
C GLU A 77 3.06 -16.37 -1.28
N ASN A 78 4.04 -15.47 -1.23
CA ASN A 78 5.14 -15.41 -2.19
C ASN A 78 6.05 -16.65 -2.12
N PHE A 79 5.99 -17.41 -1.02
CA PHE A 79 6.77 -18.63 -0.80
C PHE A 79 5.96 -19.91 -1.05
N LEU A 80 4.67 -19.79 -1.34
CA LEU A 80 3.78 -20.91 -1.59
C LEU A 80 3.62 -21.18 -3.10
N LYS A 81 3.38 -22.44 -3.46
CA LYS A 81 2.95 -22.83 -4.82
C LYS A 81 1.47 -23.16 -4.79
N LYS A 82 0.67 -22.50 -5.63
CA LYS A 82 -0.76 -22.77 -5.80
C LYS A 82 -0.97 -23.66 -7.03
N SER A 83 -1.80 -24.69 -6.93
CA SER A 83 -2.14 -25.56 -8.06
C SER A 83 -3.65 -25.75 -8.15
N SER A 84 -4.24 -25.50 -9.31
CA SER A 84 -5.65 -25.75 -9.60
C SER A 84 -5.81 -27.18 -10.11
N ILE A 85 -6.67 -27.98 -9.48
CA ILE A 85 -7.00 -29.34 -9.92
C ILE A 85 -8.42 -29.32 -10.46
N ILE A 86 -8.60 -29.65 -11.73
CA ILE A 86 -9.89 -29.68 -12.42
C ILE A 86 -10.10 -31.09 -12.96
N SER A 87 -11.28 -31.66 -12.69
CA SER A 87 -11.71 -32.94 -13.24
C SER A 87 -13.13 -32.79 -13.76
N MET A 88 -13.34 -33.10 -15.05
CA MET A 88 -14.69 -33.23 -15.61
C MET A 88 -14.96 -34.71 -15.85
N GLY A 89 -15.96 -35.24 -15.14
CA GLY A 89 -16.46 -36.59 -15.33
C GLY A 89 -17.27 -36.71 -16.63
N LYS A 90 -17.61 -37.96 -16.98
CA LYS A 90 -18.67 -38.22 -17.98
C LYS A 90 -20.04 -37.94 -17.39
#